data_AF-A0AA36MLQ5-F1
#
_entry.id   AF-A0AA36MLQ5-F1
#
_cell.length_a   1.000
_cell.length_b   1.000
_cell.length_c   1.000
_cell.angle_alpha   90.00
_cell.angle_beta   90.00
_cell.angle_gamma   90.00
#
_symmetry.space_group_name_H-M   'P 1'
#
loop_
_entity.id
_entity.type
_entity.pdbx_description
1 polymer ?
#
loop_
_entity_poly.entity_id
_entity_poly.type
_entity_poly.pdbx_seq_one_letter_code
_entity_poly.pdbx_strand_id
1 'polypeptide(L)'
;MEEEEIICRYCFGGSEDGELISPCKCAGGQKYVHLKCLRQWQRMVLVTQPTHPAFYDRDLRHQTCNVCKSEFTCVPPTRHGLMASFTGPEIAALIDVGCVIASHEAFSAELARSLATMPSMLRHTSSYEHWIRGVFLITQVEPDEGKLTIPIDSEGMLQRVRGKMDARLCLTLQGRHWRVAPREALEGVSSDALAEAFAELKAPCTIMLESDEPESCGNDHVVAVNLTRPLDAPPDRGLVDRTLREVCQKYKKASNVEITHFIGGPCQEDELMCCVVLGGAGCGWTVLKDLGQAVELAFSRRAKRREAEGEVHGGQTVRLQGLQDAAHLNGEIGVALRFNAETGRWLVRLRNGEGKQLRPANLAGLEGAMGRVFAVWGDARWSRAQLLGEIAKGDWGLCRANIGDLTAAPAERWQGTRGRLAFAPITEMTEGYMREAQREMNAARHTLQMHADPQESLAPSQEGWVPFDKMY
;
A
#
# COMPACT_ATOMS: atom_id res chain seq x y z
N MET A 1 13.11 -22.72 -55.61
CA MET A 1 12.01 -22.19 -54.80
C MET A 1 12.68 -21.69 -53.54
N GLU A 2 12.86 -20.38 -53.42
CA GLU A 2 13.35 -19.77 -52.19
C GLU A 2 12.31 -20.05 -51.11
N GLU A 3 12.71 -20.67 -50.00
CA GLU A 3 11.87 -20.80 -48.82
C GLU A 3 11.59 -19.39 -48.32
N GLU A 4 10.33 -18.93 -48.38
CA GLU A 4 9.95 -17.63 -47.83
C GLU A 4 10.31 -17.61 -46.34
N GLU A 5 11.34 -16.84 -45.97
CA GLU A 5 11.74 -16.67 -44.58
C GLU A 5 10.58 -16.09 -43.77
N ILE A 6 10.12 -16.88 -42.81
CA ILE A 6 9.04 -16.50 -41.92
C ILE A 6 9.60 -15.51 -40.90
N ILE A 7 9.10 -14.28 -40.94
CA ILE A 7 9.53 -13.19 -40.03
C ILE A 7 8.41 -12.73 -39.10
N CYS A 8 8.79 -12.23 -37.93
CA CYS A 8 7.88 -11.67 -36.95
C CYS A 8 7.33 -10.31 -37.40
N ARG A 9 6.00 -10.13 -37.37
CA ARG A 9 5.36 -8.83 -37.72
C ARG A 9 5.78 -7.66 -36.82
N TYR A 10 6.25 -7.90 -35.59
CA TYR A 10 6.55 -6.84 -34.62
C TYR A 10 8.00 -6.37 -34.67
N CYS A 11 8.97 -7.28 -34.73
CA CYS A 11 10.41 -6.95 -34.73
C CYS A 11 11.09 -7.19 -36.08
N PHE A 12 10.40 -7.79 -37.04
CA PHE A 12 10.93 -8.19 -38.35
C PHE A 12 12.08 -9.21 -38.30
N GLY A 13 12.33 -9.86 -37.15
CA GLY A 13 13.29 -10.94 -36.99
C GLY A 13 12.70 -12.33 -37.28
N GLY A 14 13.54 -13.29 -37.65
CA GLY A 14 13.16 -14.66 -37.99
C GLY A 14 13.14 -15.60 -36.78
N SER A 15 13.28 -16.90 -37.05
CA SER A 15 13.26 -17.97 -36.03
C SER A 15 14.46 -17.94 -35.07
N GLU A 16 15.55 -17.27 -35.46
CA GLU A 16 16.77 -17.05 -34.67
C GLU A 16 16.50 -16.21 -33.40
N ASP A 17 15.49 -15.34 -33.43
CA ASP A 17 15.09 -14.50 -32.31
C ASP A 17 14.06 -15.18 -31.38
N GLY A 18 13.61 -16.39 -31.71
CA GLY A 18 12.68 -17.19 -30.92
C GLY A 18 11.56 -17.81 -31.74
N GLU A 19 10.73 -18.62 -31.08
CA GLU A 19 9.62 -19.33 -31.73
C GLU A 19 8.55 -18.37 -32.28
N LEU A 20 8.20 -18.57 -33.56
CA LEU A 20 7.16 -17.82 -34.27
C LEU A 20 5.83 -18.58 -34.18
N ILE A 21 4.80 -17.90 -33.71
CA ILE A 21 3.45 -18.42 -33.56
C ILE A 21 2.47 -17.70 -34.52
N SER A 22 1.34 -18.33 -34.79
CA SER A 22 0.21 -17.74 -35.53
C SER A 22 -0.99 -17.57 -34.60
N PRO A 23 -1.04 -16.48 -33.80
CA PRO A 23 -1.99 -16.34 -32.70
C PRO A 23 -3.37 -15.85 -33.16
N CYS A 24 -3.58 -15.54 -34.44
CA CYS A 24 -4.82 -14.98 -34.97
C CYS A 24 -5.13 -15.49 -36.38
N LYS A 25 -6.26 -15.06 -36.96
CA LYS A 25 -6.74 -15.47 -38.30
C LYS A 25 -6.14 -14.66 -39.46
N CYS A 26 -5.02 -13.99 -39.26
CA CYS A 26 -4.35 -13.25 -40.35
C CYS A 26 -3.82 -14.22 -41.43
N ALA A 27 -3.77 -13.76 -42.69
CA ALA A 27 -3.25 -14.52 -43.82
C ALA A 27 -1.87 -14.00 -44.27
N GLY A 28 -1.04 -14.84 -44.90
CA GLY A 28 0.31 -14.48 -45.34
C GLY A 28 1.31 -14.30 -44.19
N GLY A 29 2.43 -13.61 -44.45
CA GLY A 29 3.51 -13.39 -43.46
C GLY A 29 3.10 -12.63 -42.21
N GLN A 30 2.06 -11.78 -42.28
CA GLN A 30 1.59 -10.95 -41.15
C GLN A 30 0.93 -11.74 -40.00
N LYS A 31 0.74 -13.06 -40.16
CA LYS A 31 0.20 -13.93 -39.11
C LYS A 31 1.27 -14.37 -38.11
N TYR A 32 2.54 -14.36 -38.52
CA TYR A 32 3.65 -14.84 -37.70
C TYR A 32 4.18 -13.76 -36.77
N VAL A 33 4.29 -14.08 -35.49
CA VAL A 33 4.84 -13.20 -34.45
C VAL A 33 5.59 -14.03 -33.42
N HIS A 34 6.65 -13.48 -32.80
CA HIS A 34 7.20 -14.11 -31.61
C HIS A 34 6.23 -13.95 -30.44
N LEU A 35 6.11 -14.99 -29.60
CA LEU A 35 5.32 -14.91 -28.37
C LEU A 35 5.79 -13.75 -27.47
N LYS A 36 7.10 -13.55 -27.34
CA LYS A 36 7.69 -12.45 -26.56
C LYS A 36 7.26 -11.07 -27.06
N CYS A 37 7.23 -10.85 -28.37
CA CYS A 37 6.87 -9.58 -28.99
C CYS A 37 5.37 -9.32 -28.90
N LEU A 38 4.53 -10.35 -29.11
CA LEU A 38 3.10 -10.25 -28.89
C LEU A 38 2.79 -9.90 -27.43
N ARG A 39 3.45 -10.58 -26.48
CA ARG A 39 3.31 -10.26 -25.06
C ARG A 39 3.72 -8.81 -24.80
N GLN A 40 4.88 -8.36 -25.26
CA GLN A 40 5.33 -6.98 -25.08
C GLN A 40 4.32 -5.96 -25.61
N TRP A 41 3.74 -6.19 -26.79
CA TRP A 41 2.69 -5.34 -27.33
C TRP A 41 1.39 -5.39 -26.48
N GLN A 42 0.95 -6.58 -26.06
CA GLN A 42 -0.21 -6.73 -25.16
C GLN A 42 0.02 -6.01 -23.82
N ARG A 43 1.26 -6.07 -23.29
CA ARG A 43 1.66 -5.32 -22.09
C ARG A 43 1.53 -3.83 -22.33
N MET A 44 2.09 -3.31 -23.43
CA MET A 44 2.04 -1.88 -23.77
C MET A 44 0.61 -1.35 -23.85
N VAL A 45 -0.29 -2.10 -24.48
CA VAL A 45 -1.73 -1.74 -24.51
C VAL A 45 -2.29 -1.60 -23.10
N LEU A 46 -2.01 -2.54 -22.20
CA LEU A 46 -2.46 -2.51 -20.80
C LEU A 46 -1.77 -1.40 -19.96
N VAL A 47 -0.50 -1.10 -20.22
CA VAL A 47 0.28 -0.01 -19.58
C VAL A 47 -0.34 1.35 -19.87
N THR A 48 -0.79 1.56 -21.11
CA THR A 48 -1.37 2.84 -21.55
C THR A 48 -2.80 3.08 -21.06
N GLN A 49 -3.44 2.09 -20.41
CA GLN A 49 -4.79 2.23 -19.89
C GLN A 49 -4.81 2.93 -18.51
N PRO A 50 -5.84 3.74 -18.22
CA PRO A 50 -6.02 4.33 -16.90
C PRO A 50 -6.03 3.25 -15.79
N THR A 51 -5.32 3.52 -14.69
CA THR A 51 -5.30 2.65 -13.51
C THR A 51 -6.52 2.81 -12.62
N HIS A 52 -7.26 3.91 -12.77
CA HIS A 52 -8.43 4.22 -11.97
C HIS A 52 -9.71 3.51 -12.49
N PRO A 53 -10.50 2.83 -11.63
CA PRO A 53 -11.68 2.06 -12.03
C PRO A 53 -12.76 2.86 -12.78
N ALA A 54 -12.93 4.15 -12.47
CA ALA A 54 -13.95 4.99 -13.13
C ALA A 54 -13.61 5.39 -14.58
N PHE A 55 -12.35 5.24 -15.00
CA PHE A 55 -11.89 5.52 -16.37
C PHE A 55 -11.45 4.23 -17.08
N TYR A 56 -11.80 3.09 -16.51
CA TYR A 56 -11.56 1.78 -17.09
C TYR A 56 -12.54 1.56 -18.25
N ASP A 57 -12.11 1.91 -19.46
CA ASP A 57 -12.71 1.36 -20.67
C ASP A 57 -12.08 -0.02 -20.90
N ARG A 58 -12.91 -1.03 -21.23
CA ARG A 58 -12.41 -2.37 -21.58
C ARG A 58 -11.74 -2.27 -22.94
N ASP A 59 -10.50 -1.79 -22.97
CA ASP A 59 -9.71 -1.76 -24.18
C ASP A 59 -9.19 -3.18 -24.46
N LEU A 60 -10.02 -3.92 -25.21
CA LEU A 60 -9.82 -5.30 -25.65
C LEU A 60 -8.76 -5.44 -26.76
N ARG A 61 -8.02 -4.38 -27.10
CA ARG A 61 -6.93 -4.47 -28.09
C ARG A 61 -5.89 -5.52 -27.68
N HIS A 62 -5.60 -5.68 -26.39
CA HIS A 62 -4.69 -6.72 -25.92
C HIS A 62 -5.22 -8.16 -26.13
N GLN A 63 -6.52 -8.34 -26.35
CA GLN A 63 -7.17 -9.63 -26.56
C GLN A 63 -7.49 -9.92 -28.03
N THR A 64 -7.51 -8.90 -28.88
CA THR A 64 -7.94 -9.00 -30.28
C THR A 64 -6.88 -8.51 -31.23
N CYS A 65 -6.75 -9.16 -32.38
CA CYS A 65 -5.81 -8.72 -33.40
C CYS A 65 -6.28 -7.41 -34.04
N ASN A 66 -5.46 -6.36 -34.00
CA ASN A 66 -5.80 -5.09 -34.63
C ASN A 66 -6.04 -5.18 -36.15
N VAL A 67 -5.52 -6.22 -36.80
CA VAL A 67 -5.64 -6.46 -38.25
C VAL A 67 -6.92 -7.25 -38.56
N CYS A 68 -6.97 -8.54 -38.19
CA CYS A 68 -8.08 -9.41 -38.55
C CYS A 68 -9.24 -9.42 -37.54
N LYS A 69 -9.13 -8.68 -36.43
CA LYS A 69 -10.13 -8.55 -35.35
C LYS A 69 -10.51 -9.85 -34.63
N SER A 70 -9.92 -10.98 -34.99
CA SER A 70 -10.09 -12.24 -34.25
C SER A 70 -9.40 -12.16 -32.89
N GLU A 71 -9.98 -12.81 -31.89
CA GLU A 71 -9.32 -13.05 -30.61
C GLU A 71 -8.00 -13.80 -30.81
N PHE A 72 -7.02 -13.47 -29.98
CA PHE A 72 -5.77 -14.19 -29.96
C PHE A 72 -5.98 -15.58 -29.33
N THR A 73 -5.39 -16.61 -29.91
CA THR A 73 -5.43 -17.98 -29.36
C THR A 73 -4.63 -18.12 -28.06
N CYS A 74 -3.67 -17.22 -27.82
CA CYS A 74 -2.96 -17.13 -26.57
C CYS A 74 -3.73 -16.24 -25.57
N VAL A 75 -4.14 -16.83 -24.45
CA VAL A 75 -4.81 -16.11 -23.36
C VAL A 75 -3.91 -14.94 -22.90
N PRO A 76 -4.38 -13.68 -22.92
CA PRO A 76 -3.61 -12.53 -22.44
C PRO A 76 -3.26 -12.68 -20.94
N PRO A 77 -2.13 -12.13 -20.45
CA PRO A 77 -1.89 -12.13 -19.01
C PRO A 77 -3.00 -11.34 -18.31
N THR A 78 -3.44 -11.82 -17.13
CA THR A 78 -4.37 -11.04 -16.32
C THR A 78 -3.72 -9.72 -15.93
N ARG A 79 -4.52 -8.66 -15.73
CA ARG A 79 -4.00 -7.36 -15.29
C ARG A 79 -3.17 -7.50 -14.01
N HIS A 80 -3.63 -8.31 -13.07
CA HIS A 80 -2.86 -8.66 -11.87
C HIS A 80 -1.52 -9.31 -12.20
N GLY A 81 -1.51 -10.39 -13.00
CA GLY A 81 -0.28 -11.08 -13.38
C GLY A 81 0.69 -10.16 -14.13
N LEU A 82 0.16 -9.22 -14.91
CA LEU A 82 0.95 -8.20 -15.58
C LEU A 82 1.54 -7.19 -14.58
N MET A 83 0.73 -6.57 -13.72
CA MET A 83 1.21 -5.58 -12.74
C MET A 83 2.19 -6.21 -11.74
N ALA A 84 1.93 -7.46 -11.32
CA ALA A 84 2.84 -8.25 -10.50
C ALA A 84 4.18 -8.52 -11.23
N SER A 85 4.18 -8.73 -12.55
CA SER A 85 5.42 -8.94 -13.30
C SER A 85 6.31 -7.69 -13.38
N PHE A 86 5.74 -6.49 -13.26
CA PHE A 86 6.51 -5.23 -13.26
C PHE A 86 7.04 -4.83 -11.88
N THR A 87 6.40 -5.31 -10.81
CA THR A 87 6.76 -5.00 -9.42
C THR A 87 7.62 -6.08 -8.79
N GLY A 88 7.47 -7.34 -9.23
CA GLY A 88 8.15 -8.50 -8.65
C GLY A 88 7.37 -9.12 -7.47
N PRO A 89 7.60 -10.41 -7.19
CA PRO A 89 6.89 -11.13 -6.13
C PRO A 89 7.17 -10.57 -4.73
N GLU A 90 8.36 -10.02 -4.47
CA GLU A 90 8.70 -9.48 -3.15
C GLU A 90 7.86 -8.25 -2.81
N ILE A 91 7.64 -7.35 -3.78
CA ILE A 91 6.85 -6.14 -3.58
C ILE A 91 5.36 -6.46 -3.49
N ALA A 92 4.87 -7.38 -4.32
CA ALA A 92 3.50 -7.85 -4.24
C ALA A 92 3.19 -8.45 -2.86
N ALA A 93 4.14 -9.18 -2.26
CA ALA A 93 4.01 -9.73 -0.91
C ALA A 93 4.03 -8.67 0.21
N LEU A 94 4.46 -7.43 -0.07
CA LEU A 94 4.38 -6.31 0.87
C LEU A 94 3.01 -5.60 0.86
N ILE A 95 2.10 -5.98 -0.04
CA ILE A 95 0.70 -5.54 0.02
C ILE A 95 -0.05 -6.43 1.03
N ASP A 96 0.29 -6.25 2.29
CA ASP A 96 -0.23 -7.03 3.41
C ASP A 96 -0.43 -6.15 4.65
N VAL A 97 -1.32 -6.58 5.54
CA VAL A 97 -1.64 -5.87 6.78
C VAL A 97 -0.38 -5.71 7.63
N GLY A 98 -0.16 -4.49 8.14
CA GLY A 98 1.04 -4.16 8.90
C GLY A 98 2.26 -3.81 8.03
N CYS A 99 2.09 -3.68 6.72
CA CYS A 99 3.04 -2.99 5.86
C CYS A 99 2.66 -1.51 5.68
N VAL A 100 3.64 -0.71 5.28
CA VAL A 100 3.52 0.72 5.02
C VAL A 100 3.74 0.99 3.54
N ILE A 101 2.87 1.82 2.98
CA ILE A 101 3.00 2.43 1.65
C ILE A 101 3.44 3.88 1.86
N ALA A 102 4.53 4.31 1.25
CA ALA A 102 5.00 5.69 1.34
C ALA A 102 5.22 6.28 -0.04
N SER A 103 4.83 7.55 -0.21
CA SER A 103 5.03 8.28 -1.46
C SER A 103 6.52 8.39 -1.80
N HIS A 104 6.86 8.19 -3.08
CA HIS A 104 8.21 8.45 -3.57
C HIS A 104 8.53 9.95 -3.52
N GLU A 105 9.81 10.31 -3.35
CA GLU A 105 10.25 11.71 -3.24
C GLU A 105 9.92 12.54 -4.48
N ALA A 106 10.24 12.03 -5.67
CA ALA A 106 9.94 12.72 -6.93
C ALA A 106 8.42 12.84 -7.19
N PHE A 107 7.64 11.78 -6.92
CA PHE A 107 6.18 11.82 -7.02
C PHE A 107 5.58 12.87 -6.07
N SER A 108 6.03 12.87 -4.82
CA SER A 108 5.60 13.85 -3.84
C SER A 108 5.97 15.29 -4.22
N ALA A 109 7.15 15.50 -4.83
CA ALA A 109 7.58 16.81 -5.30
C ALA A 109 6.70 17.29 -6.46
N GLU A 110 6.33 16.39 -7.37
CA GLU A 110 5.46 16.71 -8.50
C GLU A 110 4.05 17.10 -8.07
N LEU A 111 3.46 16.34 -7.14
CA LEU A 111 2.16 16.68 -6.56
C LEU A 111 2.20 18.04 -5.85
N ALA A 112 3.28 18.34 -5.13
CA ALA A 112 3.45 19.63 -4.47
C ALA A 112 3.57 20.79 -5.47
N ARG A 113 4.31 20.61 -6.57
CA ARG A 113 4.36 21.58 -7.68
C ARG A 113 2.98 21.81 -8.28
N SER A 114 2.28 20.73 -8.60
CA SER A 114 0.92 20.79 -9.14
C SER A 114 -0.04 21.53 -8.21
N LEU A 115 -0.02 21.22 -6.91
CA LEU A 115 -0.84 21.89 -5.90
C LEU A 115 -0.52 23.39 -5.78
N ALA A 116 0.76 23.77 -5.88
CA ALA A 116 1.19 25.17 -5.80
C ALA A 116 0.71 26.01 -7.00
N THR A 117 0.60 25.39 -8.19
CA THR A 117 0.07 26.05 -9.39
C THR A 117 -1.46 26.12 -9.44
N MET A 118 -2.14 25.33 -8.61
CA MET A 118 -3.60 25.25 -8.60
C MET A 118 -4.23 26.49 -7.95
N PRO A 119 -5.36 27.02 -8.48
CA PRO A 119 -6.13 28.09 -7.84
C PRO A 119 -6.55 27.72 -6.41
N SER A 120 -6.52 28.67 -5.48
CA SER A 120 -6.79 28.43 -4.05
C SER A 120 -8.10 27.68 -3.77
N MET A 121 -9.17 28.03 -4.51
CA MET A 121 -10.48 27.37 -4.36
C MET A 121 -10.46 25.87 -4.70
N LEU A 122 -9.56 25.43 -5.57
CA LEU A 122 -9.46 24.03 -6.01
C LEU A 122 -8.48 23.21 -5.16
N ARG A 123 -7.63 23.87 -4.36
CA ARG A 123 -6.64 23.18 -3.51
C ARG A 123 -7.32 22.32 -2.45
N HIS A 124 -8.34 22.88 -1.78
CA HIS A 124 -9.07 22.21 -0.71
C HIS A 124 -9.92 21.04 -1.22
N THR A 125 -10.25 21.00 -2.51
CA THR A 125 -10.96 19.88 -3.14
C THR A 125 -10.02 18.83 -3.73
N SER A 126 -8.70 19.08 -3.72
CA SER A 126 -7.70 18.15 -4.23
C SER A 126 -7.28 17.17 -3.15
N SER A 127 -7.20 15.88 -3.52
CA SER A 127 -6.68 14.85 -2.63
C SER A 127 -5.14 14.88 -2.48
N TYR A 128 -4.44 15.78 -3.18
CA TYR A 128 -2.97 15.82 -3.22
C TYR A 128 -2.34 15.98 -1.84
N GLU A 129 -2.99 16.72 -0.95
CA GLU A 129 -2.51 16.90 0.42
C GLU A 129 -2.39 15.57 1.17
N HIS A 130 -3.25 14.58 0.89
CA HIS A 130 -3.13 13.24 1.48
C HIS A 130 -1.85 12.51 1.03
N TRP A 131 -1.51 12.65 -0.25
CA TRP A 131 -0.47 11.86 -0.91
C TRP A 131 0.95 12.45 -0.75
N ILE A 132 1.08 13.78 -0.74
CA ILE A 132 2.37 14.48 -0.63
C ILE A 132 3.08 14.06 0.66
N ARG A 133 4.26 13.44 0.58
CA ARG A 133 4.99 12.91 1.75
C ARG A 133 4.09 12.02 2.63
N GLY A 134 3.11 11.37 2.04
CA GLY A 134 2.17 10.48 2.72
C GLY A 134 2.85 9.17 3.12
N VAL A 135 2.46 8.66 4.30
CA VAL A 135 2.84 7.34 4.81
C VAL A 135 1.56 6.66 5.28
N PHE A 136 1.20 5.55 4.66
CA PHE A 136 -0.06 4.85 4.87
C PHE A 136 0.20 3.47 5.46
N LEU A 137 -0.42 3.15 6.59
CA LEU A 137 -0.39 1.81 7.18
C LEU A 137 -1.51 0.97 6.57
N ILE A 138 -1.19 -0.16 5.95
CA ILE A 138 -2.17 -1.12 5.46
C ILE A 138 -2.85 -1.76 6.67
N THR A 139 -4.14 -1.54 6.82
CA THR A 139 -4.95 -2.05 7.93
C THR A 139 -5.85 -3.20 7.51
N GLN A 140 -6.22 -3.28 6.24
CA GLN A 140 -7.06 -4.35 5.71
C GLN A 140 -6.63 -4.71 4.28
N VAL A 141 -6.66 -6.01 4.00
CA VAL A 141 -6.47 -6.59 2.67
C VAL A 141 -7.53 -7.66 2.55
N GLU A 142 -8.63 -7.35 1.86
CA GLU A 142 -9.79 -8.22 1.74
C GLU A 142 -9.82 -8.86 0.34
N PRO A 143 -9.90 -10.21 0.25
CA PRO A 143 -10.07 -10.89 -1.02
C PRO A 143 -11.33 -10.43 -1.74
N ASP A 144 -11.23 -10.15 -3.04
CA ASP A 144 -12.43 -9.99 -3.87
C ASP A 144 -12.95 -11.37 -4.27
N GLU A 145 -13.96 -11.85 -3.54
CA GLU A 145 -14.62 -13.14 -3.81
C GLU A 145 -15.46 -13.15 -5.09
N GLY A 146 -15.53 -12.04 -5.83
CA GLY A 146 -16.39 -11.90 -6.99
C GLY A 146 -17.88 -11.92 -6.65
N LYS A 147 -18.24 -11.58 -5.41
CA LYS A 147 -19.62 -11.52 -4.92
C LYS A 147 -19.97 -10.09 -4.54
N LEU A 148 -21.15 -9.65 -4.94
CA LEU A 148 -21.68 -8.33 -4.61
C LEU A 148 -23.11 -8.47 -4.07
N THR A 149 -23.30 -8.08 -2.82
CA THR A 149 -24.61 -8.09 -2.18
C THR A 149 -25.21 -6.70 -2.22
N ILE A 150 -26.42 -6.58 -2.78
CA ILE A 150 -27.16 -5.33 -2.92
C ILE A 150 -28.39 -5.40 -2.02
N PRO A 151 -28.40 -4.69 -0.87
CA PRO A 151 -29.61 -4.53 -0.08
C PRO A 151 -30.58 -3.60 -0.82
N ILE A 152 -31.81 -4.04 -0.99
CA ILE A 152 -32.90 -3.29 -1.63
C ILE A 152 -33.89 -2.88 -0.55
N ASP A 153 -33.92 -1.59 -0.25
CA ASP A 153 -34.79 -1.02 0.78
C ASP A 153 -36.18 -0.62 0.26
N SER A 154 -36.31 -0.44 -1.05
CA SER A 154 -37.48 0.18 -1.69
C SER A 154 -37.73 -0.36 -3.09
N GLU A 155 -39.00 -0.38 -3.50
CA GLU A 155 -39.39 -0.86 -4.82
C GLU A 155 -38.76 0.01 -5.93
N GLY A 156 -38.58 1.31 -5.68
CA GLY A 156 -37.89 2.21 -6.61
C GLY A 156 -36.43 1.80 -6.86
N MET A 157 -35.70 1.40 -5.81
CA MET A 157 -34.33 0.89 -5.96
C MET A 157 -34.31 -0.43 -6.75
N LEU A 158 -35.25 -1.33 -6.47
CA LEU A 158 -35.39 -2.61 -7.18
C LEU A 158 -35.58 -2.41 -8.68
N GLN A 159 -36.49 -1.51 -9.07
CA GLN A 159 -36.76 -1.19 -10.48
C GLN A 159 -35.54 -0.56 -11.17
N ARG A 160 -34.76 0.27 -10.46
CA ARG A 160 -33.50 0.83 -10.99
C ARG A 160 -32.45 -0.26 -11.23
N VAL A 161 -32.36 -1.25 -10.35
CA VAL A 161 -31.44 -2.39 -10.53
C VAL A 161 -31.87 -3.22 -11.74
N ARG A 162 -33.16 -3.57 -11.84
CA ARG A 162 -33.74 -4.28 -13.00
C ARG A 162 -33.47 -3.55 -14.31
N GLY A 163 -33.70 -2.24 -14.35
CA GLY A 163 -33.48 -1.43 -15.55
C GLY A 163 -32.01 -1.32 -16.01
N LYS A 164 -31.05 -1.71 -15.17
CA LYS A 164 -29.62 -1.75 -15.50
C LYS A 164 -29.12 -3.12 -15.95
N MET A 165 -29.95 -4.17 -15.85
CA MET A 165 -29.58 -5.52 -16.25
C MET A 165 -29.90 -5.78 -17.72
N ASP A 166 -29.07 -6.60 -18.36
CA ASP A 166 -29.31 -7.12 -19.70
C ASP A 166 -30.28 -8.32 -19.66
N ALA A 167 -30.60 -8.85 -20.85
CA ALA A 167 -31.52 -9.99 -21.00
C ALA A 167 -31.03 -11.29 -20.33
N ARG A 168 -29.76 -11.36 -19.91
CA ARG A 168 -29.15 -12.50 -19.20
C ARG A 168 -28.98 -12.23 -17.70
N LEU A 169 -29.68 -11.24 -17.16
CA LEU A 169 -29.55 -10.77 -15.78
C LEU A 169 -28.12 -10.36 -15.42
N CYS A 170 -27.38 -9.87 -16.41
CA CYS A 170 -26.03 -9.39 -16.23
C CYS A 170 -26.02 -7.87 -16.25
N LEU A 171 -25.21 -7.24 -15.40
CA LEU A 171 -24.91 -5.82 -15.47
C LEU A 171 -23.41 -5.60 -15.46
N THR A 172 -22.98 -4.49 -16.07
CA THR A 172 -21.58 -4.07 -16.01
C THR A 172 -21.44 -2.96 -14.99
N LEU A 173 -20.65 -3.19 -13.95
CA LEU A 173 -20.36 -2.22 -12.90
C LEU A 173 -18.85 -2.11 -12.74
N GLN A 174 -18.32 -0.88 -12.82
CA GLN A 174 -16.87 -0.61 -12.78
C GLN A 174 -16.08 -1.43 -13.83
N GLY A 175 -16.70 -1.68 -14.99
CA GLY A 175 -16.13 -2.47 -16.08
C GLY A 175 -16.03 -3.98 -15.80
N ARG A 176 -16.63 -4.48 -14.71
CA ARG A 176 -16.76 -5.92 -14.40
C ARG A 176 -18.18 -6.39 -14.72
N HIS A 177 -18.31 -7.61 -15.26
CA HIS A 177 -19.62 -8.24 -15.47
C HIS A 177 -20.06 -8.96 -14.21
N TRP A 178 -21.30 -8.68 -13.81
CA TRP A 178 -21.97 -9.23 -12.64
C TRP A 178 -23.26 -9.87 -13.08
N ARG A 179 -23.48 -11.12 -12.73
CA ARG A 179 -24.71 -11.87 -13.00
C ARG A 179 -25.47 -12.08 -11.70
N VAL A 180 -26.80 -11.99 -11.74
CA VAL A 180 -27.64 -12.39 -10.60
C VAL A 180 -27.37 -13.84 -10.22
N ALA A 181 -27.13 -14.08 -8.94
CA ALA A 181 -26.91 -15.41 -8.39
C ALA A 181 -28.20 -15.93 -7.70
N PRO A 182 -28.49 -17.25 -7.77
CA PRO A 182 -29.63 -17.89 -7.10
C PRO A 182 -29.38 -18.04 -5.59
N ARG A 183 -29.22 -16.91 -4.90
CA ARG A 183 -28.84 -16.79 -3.49
C ARG A 183 -29.61 -15.64 -2.84
N GLU A 184 -29.57 -15.54 -1.52
CA GLU A 184 -30.31 -14.54 -0.75
C GLU A 184 -31.82 -14.59 -1.10
N ALA A 185 -32.40 -13.53 -1.64
CA ALA A 185 -33.82 -13.50 -2.02
C ALA A 185 -34.19 -14.47 -3.16
N LEU A 186 -33.21 -15.06 -3.84
CA LEU A 186 -33.39 -16.03 -4.94
C LEU A 186 -32.83 -17.42 -4.58
N GLU A 187 -32.67 -17.71 -3.30
CA GLU A 187 -32.14 -19.00 -2.86
C GLU A 187 -33.04 -20.16 -3.31
N GLY A 188 -32.42 -21.19 -3.88
CA GLY A 188 -33.12 -22.39 -4.35
C GLY A 188 -33.79 -22.25 -5.72
N VAL A 189 -33.71 -21.08 -6.36
CA VAL A 189 -34.23 -20.87 -7.73
C VAL A 189 -33.28 -21.52 -8.75
N SER A 190 -33.84 -22.29 -9.70
CA SER A 190 -33.05 -22.88 -10.78
C SER A 190 -32.60 -21.83 -11.79
N SER A 191 -31.54 -22.10 -12.56
CA SER A 191 -31.04 -21.21 -13.61
C SER A 191 -32.12 -20.75 -14.58
N ASP A 192 -33.04 -21.66 -14.92
CA ASP A 192 -34.05 -21.45 -15.95
C ASP A 192 -35.21 -20.58 -15.46
N ALA A 193 -35.50 -20.63 -14.16
CA ALA A 193 -36.54 -19.82 -13.51
C ALA A 193 -36.00 -18.50 -12.94
N LEU A 194 -34.69 -18.26 -13.01
CA LEU A 194 -34.02 -17.15 -12.33
C LEU A 194 -34.49 -15.79 -12.83
N ALA A 195 -34.75 -15.65 -14.13
CA ALA A 195 -35.21 -14.39 -14.72
C ALA A 195 -36.63 -14.03 -14.28
N GLU A 196 -37.53 -15.01 -14.23
CA GLU A 196 -38.91 -14.82 -13.77
C GLU A 196 -38.92 -14.50 -12.27
N ALA A 197 -38.23 -15.30 -11.45
CA ALA A 197 -38.12 -15.06 -10.01
C ALA A 197 -37.52 -13.68 -9.69
N PHE A 198 -36.48 -13.27 -10.42
CA PHE A 198 -35.89 -11.94 -10.26
C PHE A 198 -36.85 -10.80 -10.64
N ALA A 199 -37.68 -10.99 -11.67
CA ALA A 199 -38.71 -10.03 -12.07
C ALA A 199 -39.87 -9.93 -11.06
N GLU A 200 -40.12 -10.98 -10.28
CA GLU A 200 -41.19 -11.04 -9.27
C GLU A 200 -40.77 -10.58 -7.87
N LEU A 201 -39.47 -10.42 -7.59
CA LEU A 201 -38.97 -9.89 -6.33
C LEU A 201 -39.69 -8.60 -5.92
N LYS A 202 -39.86 -8.40 -4.61
CA LYS A 202 -40.42 -7.19 -4.00
C LYS A 202 -39.49 -6.68 -2.92
N ALA A 203 -39.40 -5.37 -2.77
CA ALA A 203 -38.68 -4.78 -1.65
C ALA A 203 -39.44 -4.97 -0.31
N PRO A 204 -38.75 -5.09 0.84
CA PRO A 204 -37.29 -5.14 0.99
C PRO A 204 -36.74 -6.54 0.71
N CYS A 205 -35.62 -6.62 0.00
CA CYS A 205 -34.94 -7.88 -0.29
C CYS A 205 -33.44 -7.68 -0.47
N THR A 206 -32.68 -8.77 -0.51
CA THR A 206 -31.24 -8.75 -0.77
C THR A 206 -30.97 -9.52 -2.05
N ILE A 207 -30.30 -8.89 -3.01
CA ILE A 207 -29.89 -9.50 -4.27
C ILE A 207 -28.39 -9.77 -4.20
N MET A 208 -27.95 -10.98 -4.52
CA MET A 208 -26.54 -11.26 -4.72
C MET A 208 -26.21 -11.34 -6.21
N LEU A 209 -25.10 -10.73 -6.59
CA LEU A 209 -24.49 -10.86 -7.90
C LEU A 209 -23.15 -11.57 -7.78
N GLU A 210 -22.84 -12.42 -8.76
CA GLU A 210 -21.56 -13.10 -8.89
C GLU A 210 -20.88 -12.67 -10.20
N SER A 211 -19.57 -12.54 -10.18
CA SER A 211 -18.81 -12.22 -11.38
C SER A 211 -18.44 -13.48 -12.17
N ASP A 212 -18.57 -13.40 -13.49
CA ASP A 212 -18.10 -14.43 -14.41
C ASP A 212 -16.56 -14.41 -14.63
N GLU A 213 -15.85 -13.44 -14.04
CA GLU A 213 -14.39 -13.32 -14.19
C GLU A 213 -13.65 -14.36 -13.33
N PRO A 214 -12.54 -14.95 -13.81
CA PRO A 214 -11.75 -15.90 -13.03
C PRO A 214 -11.28 -15.31 -11.70
N GLU A 215 -11.34 -16.09 -10.64
CA GLU A 215 -10.78 -15.71 -9.33
C GLU A 215 -9.32 -15.29 -9.47
N SER A 216 -9.03 -14.05 -9.09
CA SER A 216 -7.71 -13.44 -9.17
C SER A 216 -7.59 -12.43 -8.06
N CYS A 217 -6.48 -12.44 -7.36
CA CYS A 217 -6.23 -11.51 -6.26
C CYS A 217 -5.99 -10.06 -6.75
N GLY A 218 -6.17 -9.77 -8.04
CA GLY A 218 -6.06 -8.44 -8.62
C GLY A 218 -7.08 -7.43 -8.10
N ASN A 219 -8.28 -7.90 -7.75
CA ASN A 219 -9.36 -7.01 -7.33
C ASN A 219 -9.48 -6.88 -5.81
N ASP A 220 -8.63 -7.59 -5.04
CA ASP A 220 -8.61 -7.47 -3.58
C ASP A 220 -8.57 -6.02 -3.13
N HIS A 221 -9.36 -5.75 -2.09
CA HIS A 221 -9.51 -4.43 -1.54
C HIS A 221 -8.39 -4.16 -0.54
N VAL A 222 -7.53 -3.21 -0.87
CA VAL A 222 -6.44 -2.75 0.00
C VAL A 222 -6.87 -1.45 0.64
N VAL A 223 -6.98 -1.46 1.96
CA VAL A 223 -7.29 -0.28 2.78
C VAL A 223 -6.06 0.10 3.58
N ALA A 224 -5.66 1.36 3.46
CA ALA A 224 -4.58 1.91 4.25
C ALA A 224 -4.96 3.28 4.83
N VAL A 225 -4.35 3.62 5.97
CA VAL A 225 -4.64 4.87 6.69
C VAL A 225 -3.39 5.72 6.84
N ASN A 226 -3.51 7.01 6.52
CA ASN A 226 -2.42 7.97 6.56
C ASN A 226 -1.98 8.27 8.00
N LEU A 227 -0.67 8.23 8.22
CA LEU A 227 0.00 8.46 9.49
C LEU A 227 0.66 9.85 9.55
N THR A 228 0.55 10.69 8.53
CA THR A 228 1.30 11.96 8.43
C THR A 228 0.43 13.21 8.48
N ARG A 229 -0.88 13.03 8.70
CA ARG A 229 -1.87 14.12 8.67
C ARG A 229 -2.64 14.20 9.98
N PRO A 230 -2.02 14.75 11.05
CA PRO A 230 -2.72 14.98 12.29
C PRO A 230 -3.80 16.05 12.09
N LEU A 231 -4.89 15.93 12.84
CA LEU A 231 -5.97 16.91 12.90
C LEU A 231 -5.94 17.60 14.25
N ASP A 232 -6.17 18.92 14.26
CA ASP A 232 -6.29 19.70 15.49
C ASP A 232 -7.56 19.34 16.28
N ALA A 233 -8.59 18.84 15.59
CA ALA A 233 -9.84 18.38 16.19
C ALA A 233 -10.44 17.21 15.38
N PRO A 234 -11.20 16.31 16.01
CA PRO A 234 -11.91 15.26 15.28
C PRO A 234 -13.01 15.85 14.38
N PRO A 235 -13.27 15.25 13.20
CA PRO A 235 -14.42 15.56 12.35
C PRO A 235 -15.76 15.43 13.11
N ASP A 236 -15.99 14.31 13.80
CA ASP A 236 -17.16 14.11 14.67
C ASP A 236 -16.78 14.23 16.15
N ARG A 237 -16.80 15.45 16.69
CA ARG A 237 -16.64 15.72 18.12
C ARG A 237 -17.72 15.05 18.98
N GLY A 238 -18.94 14.96 18.46
CA GLY A 238 -20.07 14.38 19.19
C GLY A 238 -19.90 12.89 19.44
N LEU A 239 -19.37 12.15 18.46
CA LEU A 239 -18.99 10.74 18.62
C LEU A 239 -17.96 10.59 19.74
N VAL A 240 -16.85 11.35 19.67
CA VAL A 240 -15.76 11.28 20.66
C VAL A 240 -16.28 11.59 22.07
N ASP A 241 -17.07 12.66 22.24
CA ASP A 241 -17.62 13.06 23.54
C ASP A 241 -18.61 12.04 24.11
N ARG A 242 -19.43 11.39 23.26
CA ARG A 242 -20.33 10.31 23.69
C ARG A 242 -19.52 9.09 24.13
N THR A 243 -18.59 8.63 23.30
CA THR A 243 -17.74 7.47 23.59
C THR A 243 -16.93 7.67 24.87
N LEU A 244 -16.29 8.83 25.04
CA LEU A 244 -15.53 9.12 26.26
C LEU A 244 -16.42 9.13 27.51
N ARG A 245 -17.63 9.70 27.43
CA ARG A 245 -18.59 9.64 28.55
C ARG A 245 -18.95 8.21 28.91
N GLU A 246 -19.26 7.37 27.93
CA GLU A 246 -19.61 5.96 28.13
C GLU A 246 -18.46 5.16 28.76
N VAL A 247 -17.25 5.31 28.24
CA VAL A 247 -16.06 4.64 28.81
C VAL A 247 -15.77 5.16 30.23
N CYS A 248 -15.89 6.46 30.47
CA CYS A 248 -15.62 7.07 31.77
C CYS A 248 -16.65 6.71 32.85
N GLN A 249 -17.87 6.29 32.48
CA GLN A 249 -18.82 5.71 33.43
C GLN A 249 -18.27 4.44 34.07
N LYS A 250 -17.57 3.59 33.30
CA LYS A 250 -16.91 2.38 33.79
C LYS A 250 -15.55 2.69 34.42
N TYR A 251 -14.75 3.54 33.76
CA TYR A 251 -13.37 3.84 34.11
C TYR A 251 -13.13 5.34 34.20
N LYS A 252 -13.40 5.96 35.35
CA LYS A 252 -13.32 7.44 35.53
C LYS A 252 -12.00 8.08 35.07
N LYS A 253 -10.88 7.37 35.15
CA LYS A 253 -9.54 7.87 34.75
C LYS A 253 -9.21 7.62 33.27
N ALA A 254 -10.12 7.03 32.50
CA ALA A 254 -9.94 6.84 31.06
C ALA A 254 -9.99 8.16 30.29
N SER A 255 -10.56 9.22 30.87
CA SER A 255 -10.51 10.59 30.32
C SER A 255 -9.09 11.15 30.16
N ASN A 256 -8.10 10.56 30.83
CA ASN A 256 -6.70 10.97 30.70
C ASN A 256 -6.01 10.34 29.47
N VAL A 257 -6.63 9.37 28.80
CA VAL A 257 -6.05 8.73 27.61
C VAL A 257 -5.88 9.77 26.51
N GLU A 258 -4.66 9.85 25.99
CA GLU A 258 -4.32 10.77 24.90
C GLU A 258 -4.92 10.24 23.59
N ILE A 259 -5.79 11.02 22.94
CA ILE A 259 -6.33 10.72 21.62
C ILE A 259 -5.76 11.73 20.63
N THR A 260 -5.01 11.24 19.65
CA THR A 260 -4.56 12.07 18.51
C THR A 260 -5.36 11.66 17.28
N HIS A 261 -5.95 12.63 16.61
CA HIS A 261 -6.75 12.40 15.42
C HIS A 261 -5.91 12.55 14.16
N PHE A 262 -6.16 11.69 13.17
CA PHE A 262 -5.53 11.75 11.86
C PHE A 262 -6.59 11.69 10.77
N ILE A 263 -6.36 12.39 9.66
CA ILE A 263 -7.11 12.12 8.43
C ILE A 263 -6.38 11.04 7.65
N GLY A 264 -7.05 9.91 7.44
CA GLY A 264 -6.49 8.66 6.93
C GLY A 264 -6.42 8.58 5.41
N GLY A 265 -7.14 9.44 4.70
CA GLY A 265 -7.13 9.52 3.25
C GLY A 265 -8.40 10.21 2.73
N PRO A 266 -8.59 10.25 1.40
CA PRO A 266 -9.65 11.03 0.76
C PRO A 266 -11.03 10.37 0.80
N CYS A 267 -11.13 9.11 1.23
CA CYS A 267 -12.40 8.40 1.27
C CYS A 267 -13.00 8.52 2.68
N GLN A 268 -14.29 8.87 2.75
CA GLN A 268 -15.08 8.90 4.00
C GLN A 268 -14.40 9.69 5.14
N GLU A 269 -13.93 10.91 4.86
CA GLU A 269 -13.13 11.73 5.78
C GLU A 269 -13.79 12.00 7.15
N ASP A 270 -15.11 11.93 7.24
CA ASP A 270 -15.88 12.12 8.48
C ASP A 270 -16.16 10.81 9.27
N GLU A 271 -15.80 9.66 8.71
CA GLU A 271 -16.04 8.35 9.33
C GLU A 271 -14.81 7.85 10.08
N LEU A 272 -14.98 7.40 11.32
CA LEU A 272 -13.90 6.78 12.08
C LEU A 272 -13.59 5.39 11.51
N MET A 273 -12.48 5.27 10.79
CA MET A 273 -12.11 4.01 10.14
C MET A 273 -11.41 3.03 11.08
N CYS A 274 -10.46 3.51 11.87
CA CYS A 274 -9.80 2.69 12.87
C CYS A 274 -9.11 3.51 13.96
N CYS A 275 -8.74 2.81 15.03
CA CYS A 275 -7.96 3.29 16.14
C CYS A 275 -6.72 2.43 16.30
N VAL A 276 -5.53 3.04 16.33
CA VAL A 276 -4.26 2.35 16.57
C VAL A 276 -3.82 2.59 18.01
N VAL A 277 -3.67 1.51 18.79
CA VAL A 277 -3.25 1.55 20.20
C VAL A 277 -1.89 0.89 20.35
N LEU A 278 -0.90 1.64 20.85
CA LEU A 278 0.46 1.14 21.07
C LEU A 278 0.53 0.10 22.21
N GLY A 279 1.51 -0.79 22.14
CA GLY A 279 1.73 -1.88 23.09
C GLY A 279 1.08 -3.20 22.65
N GLY A 280 0.93 -4.13 23.61
CA GLY A 280 0.45 -5.48 23.31
C GLY A 280 1.54 -6.40 22.75
N ALA A 281 1.18 -7.63 22.37
CA ALA A 281 2.14 -8.58 21.79
C ALA A 281 2.42 -8.28 20.31
N GLY A 282 3.36 -9.02 19.70
CA GLY A 282 3.60 -8.94 18.25
C GLY A 282 4.30 -7.65 17.81
N CYS A 283 3.76 -6.99 16.78
CA CYS A 283 4.36 -5.82 16.11
C CYS A 283 4.48 -4.57 16.99
N GLY A 284 3.76 -4.53 18.11
CA GLY A 284 3.85 -3.45 19.09
C GLY A 284 2.70 -2.43 19.03
N TRP A 285 1.64 -2.73 18.29
CA TRP A 285 0.38 -2.01 18.32
C TRP A 285 -0.81 -2.95 18.05
N THR A 286 -2.02 -2.42 18.17
CA THR A 286 -3.27 -3.11 17.86
C THR A 286 -4.18 -2.13 17.13
N VAL A 287 -4.85 -2.61 16.08
CA VAL A 287 -5.82 -1.85 15.30
C VAL A 287 -7.22 -2.30 15.72
N LEU A 288 -8.09 -1.34 16.04
CA LEU A 288 -9.48 -1.54 16.47
C LEU A 288 -10.40 -0.68 15.63
N LYS A 289 -11.62 -1.13 15.34
CA LYS A 289 -12.63 -0.31 14.63
C LYS A 289 -13.39 0.63 15.58
N ASP A 290 -13.52 0.25 16.84
CA ASP A 290 -14.30 0.99 17.83
C ASP A 290 -13.42 1.86 18.74
N LEU A 291 -13.76 3.15 18.85
CA LEU A 291 -13.03 4.11 19.69
C LEU A 291 -13.14 3.77 21.18
N GLY A 292 -14.29 3.29 21.63
CA GLY A 292 -14.51 2.95 23.04
C GLY A 292 -13.59 1.82 23.49
N GLN A 293 -13.55 0.74 22.72
CA GLN A 293 -12.62 -0.37 22.91
C GLN A 293 -11.17 0.07 22.84
N ALA A 294 -10.82 1.01 21.95
CA ALA A 294 -9.46 1.52 21.85
C ALA A 294 -9.05 2.32 23.10
N VAL A 295 -9.92 3.19 23.61
CA VAL A 295 -9.68 3.93 24.85
C VAL A 295 -9.61 2.99 26.05
N GLU A 296 -10.54 2.03 26.16
CA GLU A 296 -10.52 0.99 27.20
C GLU A 296 -9.22 0.17 27.17
N LEU A 297 -8.75 -0.22 25.96
CA LEU A 297 -7.51 -0.96 25.78
C LEU A 297 -6.28 -0.13 26.17
N ALA A 298 -6.19 1.12 25.71
CA ALA A 298 -5.10 2.02 26.06
C ALA A 298 -5.04 2.26 27.58
N PHE A 299 -6.20 2.50 28.20
CA PHE A 299 -6.33 2.66 29.64
C PHE A 299 -5.92 1.39 30.40
N SER A 300 -6.34 0.21 29.94
CA SER A 300 -5.99 -1.08 30.54
C SER A 300 -4.50 -1.39 30.44
N ARG A 301 -3.86 -1.05 29.32
CA ARG A 301 -2.41 -1.27 29.09
C ARG A 301 -1.53 -0.44 30.02
N ARG A 302 -1.94 0.79 30.34
CA ARG A 302 -1.18 1.64 31.25
C ARG A 302 -1.36 1.32 32.73
N ALA A 303 -2.37 0.54 33.09
CA ALA A 303 -2.69 0.26 34.49
C ALA A 303 -1.49 -0.42 35.17
N LYS A 304 -0.88 0.28 36.13
CA LYS A 304 0.23 -0.24 36.94
C LYS A 304 -0.31 -1.35 37.82
N ARG A 305 0.14 -2.59 37.61
CA ARG A 305 -0.37 -3.77 38.35
C ARG A 305 0.54 -4.16 39.50
N ARG A 306 1.82 -3.79 39.41
CA ARG A 306 2.87 -4.16 40.38
C ARG A 306 3.83 -3.00 40.59
N GLU A 307 4.42 -2.91 41.78
CA GLU A 307 5.47 -1.92 42.04
C GLU A 307 6.73 -2.16 41.20
N ALA A 308 7.06 -3.44 40.95
CA ALA A 308 8.20 -3.86 40.14
C ALA A 308 8.16 -3.38 38.68
N GLU A 309 7.03 -2.85 38.20
CA GLU A 309 6.91 -2.24 36.86
C GLU A 309 7.67 -0.91 36.75
N GLY A 310 7.91 -0.23 37.87
CA GLY A 310 8.51 1.10 37.89
C GLY A 310 7.57 2.20 37.39
N GLU A 311 8.12 3.22 36.73
CA GLU A 311 7.40 4.39 36.21
C GLU A 311 7.01 4.27 34.73
N VAL A 312 7.33 3.12 34.11
CA VAL A 312 6.98 2.83 32.72
C VAL A 312 5.63 2.12 32.66
N HIS A 313 4.85 2.44 31.64
CA HIS A 313 3.52 1.89 31.41
C HIS A 313 3.46 1.10 30.09
N GLY A 314 2.54 0.12 30.01
CA GLY A 314 2.30 -0.60 28.76
C GLY A 314 1.76 0.33 27.67
N GLY A 315 2.33 0.24 26.47
CA GLY A 315 2.05 1.12 25.34
C GLY A 315 2.83 2.44 25.33
N GLN A 316 3.60 2.74 26.38
CA GLN A 316 4.41 3.96 26.46
C GLN A 316 5.65 3.87 25.57
N THR A 317 6.01 4.99 24.95
CA THR A 317 7.29 5.12 24.24
C THR A 317 8.41 5.24 25.28
N VAL A 318 9.52 4.53 25.07
CA VAL A 318 10.64 4.48 26.02
C VAL A 318 11.97 4.71 25.30
N ARG A 319 12.93 5.30 26.01
CA ARG A 319 14.34 5.34 25.61
C ARG A 319 15.15 4.38 26.46
N LEU A 320 15.98 3.57 25.80
CA LEU A 320 16.90 2.65 26.47
C LEU A 320 18.04 3.42 27.13
N GLN A 321 18.39 3.05 28.35
CA GLN A 321 19.48 3.68 29.09
C GLN A 321 20.17 2.70 30.05
N GLY A 322 21.43 3.00 30.41
CA GLY A 322 22.16 2.27 31.45
C GLY A 322 22.42 0.79 31.14
N LEU A 323 22.33 0.35 29.88
CA LEU A 323 22.69 -1.01 29.47
C LEU A 323 24.21 -1.15 29.45
N GLN A 324 24.72 -2.17 30.13
CA GLN A 324 26.16 -2.48 30.19
C GLN A 324 26.54 -3.45 29.07
N ASP A 325 25.91 -4.63 29.04
CA ASP A 325 26.21 -5.68 28.05
C ASP A 325 25.83 -5.30 26.61
N ALA A 326 24.84 -4.41 26.46
CA ALA A 326 24.35 -3.91 25.18
C ALA A 326 24.40 -2.39 25.12
N ALA A 327 25.57 -1.82 25.46
CA ALA A 327 25.75 -0.36 25.55
C ALA A 327 25.43 0.38 24.24
N HIS A 328 25.61 -0.27 23.09
CA HIS A 328 25.26 0.27 21.77
C HIS A 328 23.76 0.53 21.56
N LEU A 329 22.89 -0.05 22.40
CA LEU A 329 21.44 0.19 22.37
C LEU A 329 21.01 1.34 23.28
N ASN A 330 21.91 1.93 24.07
CA ASN A 330 21.58 3.10 24.87
C ASN A 330 21.26 4.29 23.96
N GLY A 331 20.16 4.98 24.22
CA GLY A 331 19.63 6.05 23.37
C GLY A 331 18.58 5.58 22.37
N GLU A 332 18.50 4.28 22.07
CA GLU A 332 17.50 3.72 21.15
C GLU A 332 16.08 3.88 21.69
N ILE A 333 15.14 4.04 20.76
CA ILE A 333 13.71 4.23 21.06
C ILE A 333 12.95 2.91 20.89
N GLY A 334 12.08 2.64 21.85
CA GLY A 334 11.20 1.48 21.84
C GLY A 334 9.78 1.79 22.34
N VAL A 335 8.92 0.78 22.29
CA VAL A 335 7.59 0.77 22.93
C VAL A 335 7.56 -0.33 23.97
N ALA A 336 7.18 0.01 25.21
CA ALA A 336 6.98 -0.96 26.28
C ALA A 336 5.71 -1.79 26.00
N LEU A 337 5.87 -3.09 25.76
CA LEU A 337 4.78 -3.96 25.32
C LEU A 337 4.00 -4.53 26.50
N ARG A 338 4.70 -5.29 27.36
CA ARG A 338 4.15 -5.94 28.55
C ARG A 338 5.24 -6.21 29.57
N PHE A 339 4.88 -6.19 30.85
CA PHE A 339 5.77 -6.56 31.93
C PHE A 339 5.69 -8.06 32.23
N ASN A 340 6.84 -8.73 32.30
CA ASN A 340 6.96 -10.10 32.75
C ASN A 340 7.28 -10.12 34.25
N ALA A 341 6.33 -10.62 35.05
CA ALA A 341 6.48 -10.70 36.51
C ALA A 341 7.54 -11.69 36.96
N GLU A 342 7.71 -12.79 36.22
CA GLU A 342 8.62 -13.87 36.59
C GLU A 342 10.06 -13.41 36.46
N THR A 343 10.35 -12.60 35.45
CA THR A 343 11.70 -12.08 35.18
C THR A 343 11.94 -10.68 35.74
N GLY A 344 10.87 -9.98 36.15
CA GLY A 344 10.93 -8.57 36.56
C GLY A 344 11.32 -7.62 35.42
N ARG A 345 11.03 -7.99 34.16
CA ARG A 345 11.49 -7.26 32.97
C ARG A 345 10.33 -6.87 32.05
N TRP A 346 10.46 -5.70 31.44
CA TRP A 346 9.61 -5.26 30.34
C TRP A 346 10.05 -5.91 29.03
N LEU A 347 9.10 -6.45 28.29
CA LEU A 347 9.28 -6.70 26.87
C LEU A 347 9.12 -5.37 26.14
N VAL A 348 10.16 -4.95 25.42
CA VAL A 348 10.19 -3.71 24.63
C VAL A 348 10.40 -4.05 23.17
N ARG A 349 9.62 -3.43 22.28
CA ARG A 349 9.84 -3.48 20.83
C ARG A 349 10.67 -2.27 20.42
N LEU A 350 11.79 -2.49 19.74
CA LEU A 350 12.65 -1.43 19.19
C LEU A 350 12.23 -1.06 17.76
N ARG A 351 12.71 0.09 17.26
CA ARG A 351 12.41 0.57 15.90
C ARG A 351 12.89 -0.37 14.79
N ASN A 352 13.98 -1.10 15.02
CA ASN A 352 14.46 -2.12 14.10
C ASN A 352 13.59 -3.40 14.08
N GLY A 353 12.52 -3.45 14.88
CA GLY A 353 11.62 -4.60 15.00
C GLY A 353 12.08 -5.62 16.03
N GLU A 354 13.24 -5.48 16.67
CA GLU A 354 13.72 -6.43 17.68
C GLU A 354 12.93 -6.32 19.00
N GLY A 355 12.71 -7.46 19.66
CA GLY A 355 12.13 -7.52 21.00
C GLY A 355 13.21 -7.73 22.06
N LYS A 356 13.30 -6.85 23.07
CA LYS A 356 14.27 -6.95 24.18
C LYS A 356 13.56 -7.07 25.53
N GLN A 357 14.13 -7.86 26.44
CA GLN A 357 13.69 -7.93 27.84
C GLN A 357 14.59 -7.07 28.72
N LEU A 358 14.05 -5.96 29.23
CA LEU A 358 14.80 -4.91 29.90
C LEU A 358 14.27 -4.66 31.30
N ARG A 359 15.16 -4.36 32.25
CA ARG A 359 14.72 -3.96 33.60
C ARG A 359 14.07 -2.57 33.53
N PRO A 360 13.11 -2.24 34.41
CA PRO A 360 12.53 -0.91 34.48
C PRO A 360 13.58 0.21 34.61
N ALA A 361 14.65 -0.01 35.38
CA ALA A 361 15.75 0.95 35.54
C ALA A 361 16.49 1.28 34.22
N ASN A 362 16.40 0.39 33.21
CA ASN A 362 17.00 0.60 31.91
C ASN A 362 16.09 1.34 30.92
N LEU A 363 14.95 1.84 31.37
CA LEU A 363 13.95 2.51 30.54
C LEU A 363 13.64 3.89 31.09
N ALA A 364 13.83 4.91 30.24
CA ALA A 364 13.28 6.23 30.48
C ALA A 364 11.95 6.36 29.75
N GLY A 365 10.86 6.58 30.49
CA GLY A 365 9.54 6.85 29.92
C GLY A 365 9.53 8.16 29.13
N LEU A 366 8.96 8.12 27.93
CA LEU A 366 8.68 9.29 27.09
C LEU A 366 7.16 9.45 27.01
N GLU A 367 6.63 9.67 25.83
CA GLU A 367 5.23 9.97 25.62
C GLU A 367 4.30 8.75 25.76
N GLY A 368 3.01 9.00 26.02
CA GLY A 368 1.98 7.98 26.14
C GLY A 368 1.85 7.35 27.53
N ALA A 369 2.36 8.01 28.58
CA ALA A 369 2.24 7.53 29.97
C ALA A 369 0.77 7.38 30.43
N MET A 370 -0.12 8.21 29.88
CA MET A 370 -1.56 8.14 30.15
C MET A 370 -2.32 7.18 29.22
N GLY A 371 -1.60 6.42 28.39
CA GLY A 371 -2.17 5.62 27.31
C GLY A 371 -2.42 6.48 26.08
N ARG A 372 -2.28 5.90 24.89
CA ARG A 372 -2.35 6.62 23.62
C ARG A 372 -3.19 5.87 22.60
N VAL A 373 -4.08 6.61 21.96
CA VAL A 373 -4.90 6.17 20.83
C VAL A 373 -4.66 7.11 19.66
N PHE A 374 -4.33 6.54 18.49
CA PHE A 374 -4.39 7.26 17.23
C PHE A 374 -5.72 6.95 16.56
N ALA A 375 -6.66 7.88 16.58
CA ALA A 375 -7.96 7.74 15.94
C ALA A 375 -7.88 8.28 14.51
N VAL A 376 -8.14 7.43 13.51
CA VAL A 376 -7.96 7.76 12.10
C VAL A 376 -9.30 7.82 11.38
N TRP A 377 -9.56 8.96 10.74
CA TRP A 377 -10.80 9.30 10.07
C TRP A 377 -10.64 9.25 8.56
N GLY A 378 -11.52 8.54 7.86
CA GLY A 378 -11.34 8.19 6.47
C GLY A 378 -10.15 7.28 6.19
N ASP A 379 -10.01 6.89 4.93
CA ASP A 379 -8.98 5.97 4.47
C ASP A 379 -8.56 6.24 3.02
N ALA A 380 -7.52 5.52 2.60
CA ALA A 380 -7.14 5.39 1.21
C ALA A 380 -7.38 3.96 0.76
N ARG A 381 -8.00 3.81 -0.41
CA ARG A 381 -8.47 2.54 -0.95
C ARG A 381 -7.93 2.31 -2.35
N TRP A 382 -7.49 1.08 -2.59
CA TRP A 382 -7.07 0.61 -3.91
C TRP A 382 -7.61 -0.80 -4.15
N SER A 383 -7.80 -1.16 -5.42
CA SER A 383 -7.68 -2.57 -5.79
C SER A 383 -6.20 -2.96 -5.81
N ARG A 384 -5.85 -4.22 -5.50
CA ARG A 384 -4.45 -4.66 -5.54
C ARG A 384 -3.79 -4.39 -6.89
N ALA A 385 -4.50 -4.60 -8.00
CA ALA A 385 -3.99 -4.33 -9.34
C ALA A 385 -3.76 -2.84 -9.60
N GLN A 386 -4.63 -1.96 -9.09
CA GLN A 386 -4.41 -0.51 -9.17
C GLN A 386 -3.15 -0.11 -8.39
N LEU A 387 -3.02 -0.57 -7.14
CA LEU A 387 -1.87 -0.26 -6.30
C LEU A 387 -0.57 -0.77 -6.92
N LEU A 388 -0.53 -2.01 -7.41
CA LEU A 388 0.64 -2.55 -8.13
C LEU A 388 0.98 -1.73 -9.37
N GLY A 389 -0.03 -1.20 -10.07
CA GLY A 389 0.19 -0.32 -11.22
C GLY A 389 0.81 1.02 -10.83
N GLU A 390 0.36 1.65 -9.76
CA GLU A 390 0.95 2.90 -9.22
C GLU A 390 2.38 2.65 -8.69
N ILE A 391 2.63 1.50 -8.06
CA ILE A 391 3.98 1.10 -7.63
C ILE A 391 4.90 0.87 -8.85
N ALA A 392 4.41 0.21 -9.91
CA ALA A 392 5.16 -0.01 -11.14
C ALA A 392 5.52 1.30 -11.87
N LYS A 393 4.67 2.32 -11.75
CA LYS A 393 4.93 3.69 -12.24
C LYS A 393 6.00 4.42 -11.43
N GLY A 394 6.20 4.01 -10.18
CA GLY A 394 7.19 4.57 -9.26
C GLY A 394 6.59 5.55 -8.23
N ASP A 395 5.26 5.63 -8.13
CA ASP A 395 4.60 6.59 -7.24
C ASP A 395 4.80 6.23 -5.76
N TRP A 396 4.95 4.94 -5.47
CA TRP A 396 4.96 4.38 -4.11
C TRP A 396 6.15 3.45 -3.86
N GLY A 397 6.62 3.46 -2.61
CA GLY A 397 7.48 2.42 -2.04
C GLY A 397 6.78 1.70 -0.90
N LEU A 398 7.20 0.45 -0.64
CA LEU A 398 6.61 -0.38 0.42
C LEU A 398 7.66 -0.91 1.37
N CYS A 399 7.30 -1.05 2.65
CA CYS A 399 8.13 -1.74 3.63
C CYS A 399 7.27 -2.30 4.76
N ARG A 400 7.84 -3.18 5.60
CA ARG A 400 7.15 -3.58 6.84
C ARG A 400 7.09 -2.39 7.79
N ALA A 401 5.92 -2.19 8.40
CA ALA A 401 5.75 -1.17 9.42
C ALA A 401 6.59 -1.51 10.65
N ASN A 402 7.08 -0.48 11.33
CA ASN A 402 7.69 -0.61 12.64
C ASN A 402 7.10 0.42 13.60
N ILE A 403 7.47 0.34 14.88
CA ILE A 403 6.98 1.29 15.88
C ILE A 403 7.42 2.74 15.60
N GLY A 404 8.47 2.97 14.81
CA GLY A 404 8.92 4.30 14.39
C GLY A 404 7.88 5.03 13.54
N ASP A 405 7.14 4.28 12.73
CA ASP A 405 6.04 4.81 11.90
C ASP A 405 4.88 5.38 12.73
N LEU A 406 4.81 5.03 14.02
CA LEU A 406 3.77 5.50 14.97
C LEU A 406 4.34 6.39 16.08
N THR A 407 5.59 6.19 16.50
CA THR A 407 6.22 6.91 17.61
C THR A 407 6.99 8.16 17.20
N ALA A 408 7.40 8.27 15.93
CA ALA A 408 7.98 9.52 15.43
C ALA A 408 6.90 10.59 15.27
N ALA A 409 7.31 11.86 15.34
CA ALA A 409 6.43 12.98 15.07
C ALA A 409 5.84 12.85 13.65
N PRO A 410 4.56 13.21 13.40
CA PRO A 410 3.93 13.00 12.10
C PRO A 410 4.71 13.56 10.90
N ALA A 411 5.35 14.72 11.06
CA ALA A 411 6.18 15.35 10.02
C ALA A 411 7.48 14.58 9.70
N GLU A 412 7.97 13.74 10.62
CA GLU A 412 9.22 12.99 10.48
C GLU A 412 9.00 11.57 9.95
N ARG A 413 7.76 11.05 10.01
CA ARG A 413 7.44 9.66 9.65
C ARG A 413 7.83 9.34 8.20
N TRP A 414 7.61 10.27 7.27
CA TRP A 414 8.01 10.07 5.87
C TRP A 414 9.53 10.00 5.68
N GLN A 415 10.31 10.82 6.41
CA GLN A 415 11.76 10.69 6.39
C GLN A 415 12.21 9.36 7.02
N GLY A 416 11.51 8.90 8.06
CA GLY A 416 11.78 7.64 8.76
C GLY A 416 11.51 6.37 7.93
N THR A 417 10.87 6.46 6.77
CA THR A 417 10.74 5.33 5.83
C THR A 417 11.93 5.22 4.88
N ARG A 418 12.72 6.29 4.71
CA ARG A 418 13.89 6.28 3.82
C ARG A 418 14.87 5.18 4.22
N GLY A 419 15.34 4.44 3.23
CA GLY A 419 16.22 3.29 3.43
C GLY A 419 15.52 1.97 3.77
N ARG A 420 14.21 1.99 4.08
CA ARG A 420 13.40 0.76 4.26
C ARG A 420 12.52 0.43 3.06
N LEU A 421 12.17 1.43 2.26
CA LEU A 421 11.25 1.27 1.13
C LEU A 421 11.87 0.42 0.02
N ALA A 422 11.13 -0.61 -0.39
CA ALA A 422 11.31 -1.31 -1.65
C ALA A 422 10.49 -0.60 -2.74
N PHE A 423 11.12 -0.37 -3.89
CA PHE A 423 10.49 0.24 -5.06
C PHE A 423 10.51 -0.75 -6.22
N ALA A 424 9.53 -0.65 -7.12
CA ALA A 424 9.53 -1.46 -8.34
C ALA A 424 10.80 -1.20 -9.16
N PRO A 425 11.31 -2.23 -9.86
CA PRO A 425 12.38 -2.04 -10.83
C PRO A 425 11.93 -1.06 -11.91
N ILE A 426 12.89 -0.35 -12.50
CA ILE A 426 12.60 0.55 -13.62
C ILE A 426 12.20 -0.29 -14.82
N THR A 427 11.02 -0.02 -15.34
CA THR A 427 10.46 -0.72 -16.50
C THR A 427 9.81 0.27 -17.46
N GLU A 428 9.23 -0.25 -18.55
CA GLU A 428 8.43 0.52 -19.50
C GLU A 428 7.24 1.25 -18.84
N MET A 429 6.76 0.77 -17.67
CA MET A 429 5.71 1.40 -16.85
C MET A 429 6.18 2.64 -16.09
N THR A 430 7.48 2.76 -15.79
CA THR A 430 7.99 3.82 -14.92
C THR A 430 7.83 5.17 -15.61
N GLU A 431 7.24 6.14 -14.91
CA GLU A 431 6.92 7.46 -15.45
C GLU A 431 8.17 8.21 -15.94
N GLY A 432 8.00 9.06 -16.95
CA GLY A 432 9.12 9.77 -17.59
C GLY A 432 9.93 10.63 -16.60
N TYR A 433 9.23 11.40 -15.76
CA TYR A 433 9.84 12.23 -14.73
C TYR A 433 10.59 11.40 -13.68
N MET A 434 10.14 10.16 -13.40
CA MET A 434 10.80 9.24 -12.48
C MET A 434 12.12 8.71 -13.06
N ARG A 435 12.14 8.40 -14.37
CA ARG A 435 13.37 7.98 -15.07
C ARG A 435 14.41 9.10 -15.09
N GLU A 436 13.97 10.34 -15.27
CA GLU A 436 14.83 11.54 -15.23
C GLU A 436 15.39 11.77 -13.82
N ALA A 437 14.54 11.77 -12.79
CA ALA A 437 14.98 11.92 -11.40
C ALA A 437 16.01 10.86 -10.99
N GLN A 438 15.85 9.61 -11.42
CA GLN A 438 16.83 8.56 -11.14
C GLN A 438 18.13 8.75 -11.92
N ARG A 439 18.09 9.21 -13.18
CA ARG A 439 19.29 9.57 -13.95
C ARG A 439 20.06 10.68 -13.26
N GLU A 440 19.36 11.70 -12.75
CA GLU A 440 19.95 12.79 -11.99
C GLU A 440 20.57 12.30 -10.67
N MET A 441 19.88 11.45 -9.92
CA MET A 441 20.43 10.85 -8.69
C MET A 441 21.65 9.96 -8.95
N ASN A 442 21.62 9.16 -10.02
CA ASN A 442 22.76 8.32 -10.41
C ASN A 442 23.94 9.18 -10.90
N ALA A 443 23.67 10.24 -11.67
CA ALA A 443 24.68 11.20 -12.09
C ALA A 443 25.28 11.93 -10.88
N ALA A 444 24.47 12.38 -9.93
CA ALA A 444 24.94 13.01 -8.70
C ALA A 444 25.78 12.04 -7.85
N ARG A 445 25.38 10.76 -7.74
CA ARG A 445 26.19 9.71 -7.08
C ARG A 445 27.52 9.48 -7.79
N HIS A 446 27.52 9.46 -9.11
CA HIS A 446 28.74 9.30 -9.91
C HIS A 446 29.68 10.50 -9.76
N THR A 447 29.14 11.72 -9.73
CA THR A 447 29.89 12.96 -9.46
C THR A 447 30.45 12.98 -8.04
N LEU A 448 29.68 12.55 -7.04
CA LEU A 448 30.14 12.41 -5.65
C LEU A 448 31.22 11.32 -5.49
N GLN A 449 31.13 10.21 -6.24
CA GLN A 449 32.18 9.18 -6.28
C GLN A 449 33.46 9.69 -6.97
N MET A 450 33.36 10.50 -8.02
CA MET A 450 34.52 11.11 -8.69
C MET A 450 35.22 12.16 -7.80
N HIS A 451 34.49 12.85 -6.93
CA HIS A 451 35.07 13.79 -5.95
C HIS A 451 35.57 13.13 -4.66
N ALA A 452 35.32 11.84 -4.46
CA ALA A 452 35.77 11.08 -3.29
C ALA A 452 37.15 10.42 -3.48
N ASP A 453 37.81 10.62 -4.62
CA ASP A 453 39.13 10.05 -4.92
C ASP A 453 40.20 11.15 -5.03
N PRO A 454 40.81 11.60 -3.92
CA PRO A 454 42.00 12.44 -3.97
C PRO A 454 43.24 11.54 -4.05
N GLN A 455 43.59 11.07 -5.24
CA GLN A 455 44.97 10.71 -5.56
C GLN A 455 45.62 11.82 -6.38
N GLU A 456 45.89 12.96 -5.75
CA GLU A 456 47.02 13.79 -6.15
C GLU A 456 48.25 13.37 -5.35
N SER A 457 49.18 12.78 -6.09
CA SER A 457 50.47 12.26 -5.67
C SER A 457 51.34 13.33 -4.99
N LEU A 458 51.55 13.19 -3.68
CA LEU A 458 52.75 13.70 -3.01
C LEU A 458 53.73 12.54 -2.88
N ALA A 459 54.63 12.42 -3.85
CA ALA A 459 55.77 11.52 -3.76
C ALA A 459 56.81 12.10 -2.77
N PRO A 460 57.28 11.34 -1.76
CA PRO A 460 58.47 11.71 -1.02
C PRO A 460 59.70 11.38 -1.86
N SER A 461 60.48 12.41 -2.21
CA SER A 461 61.81 12.26 -2.80
C SER A 461 62.72 11.49 -1.84
N GLN A 462 63.06 10.25 -2.21
CA GLN A 462 64.04 9.44 -1.50
C GLN A 462 65.44 10.04 -1.64
N GLU A 463 66.11 10.19 -0.50
CA GLU A 463 67.51 10.55 -0.36
C GLU A 463 68.41 9.55 -1.10
N GLY A 464 69.21 10.06 -2.03
CA GLY A 464 70.26 9.33 -2.70
C GLY A 464 71.47 9.15 -1.78
N TRP A 465 71.76 7.89 -1.46
CA TRP A 465 73.00 7.42 -0.87
C TRP A 465 74.17 7.68 -1.83
N VAL A 466 75.20 8.41 -1.41
CA VAL A 466 76.45 8.64 -2.18
C VAL A 466 77.63 8.06 -1.39
N PRO A 467 78.51 7.22 -1.98
CA PRO A 467 79.62 6.61 -1.27
C PRO A 467 80.77 7.60 -1.07
N PHE A 468 81.37 7.56 0.12
CA PHE A 468 82.64 8.22 0.43
C PHE A 468 83.80 7.50 -0.27
N ASP A 469 84.48 8.17 -1.20
CA ASP A 469 85.91 7.93 -1.41
C ASP A 469 86.63 9.13 -2.07
N LYS A 470 87.78 9.47 -1.46
CA LYS A 470 88.95 10.27 -1.92
C LYS A 470 88.93 11.82 -1.93
N MET A 471 89.73 12.34 -0.97
CA MET A 471 90.83 13.32 -1.12
C MET A 471 90.58 14.58 -1.97
N TYR A 472 90.41 15.75 -1.33
CA TYR A 472 91.48 16.70 -0.97
C TYR A 472 90.91 17.81 -0.09
#